data_AF-A0A397CYQ1-F1
#
_entry.id   AF-A0A397CYQ1-F1
#
_cell.length_a   1.000
_cell.length_b   1.000
_cell.length_c   1.000
_cell.angle_alpha   90.00
_cell.angle_beta   90.00
_cell.angle_gamma   90.00
#
_symmetry.space_group_name_H-M   'P 1'
#
loop_
_entity.id
_entity.type
_entity.pdbx_description
1 polymer ?
#
loop_
_entity_poly.entity_id
_entity_poly.type
_entity_poly.pdbx_seq_one_letter_code
_entity_poly.pdbx_strand_id
1 'polypeptide(L)'
;VHECTNAFVESLDGGGHTSSEQVEAATYVHGHSTPRTAGRFAQAIQCRHLILTHFSRRYKDDGSMEPVMDTIRRQCGAQYDAGKIECAHDLEVVTVKIPKEDRYTDADQAYKDAATAADEAKAHAQAFFHAHESLLLQLSRRSRRLLE
;
A
#
# COMPACT_ATOMS: atom_id res chain seq x y z
N VAL A 1 0.46 -1.07 7.53
CA VAL A 1 0.10 -0.83 8.95
C VAL A 1 -0.67 0.47 9.01
N HIS A 2 -1.80 0.51 9.71
CA HIS A 2 -2.67 1.69 9.78
C HIS A 2 -3.21 1.85 11.21
N GLU A 3 -3.26 3.07 11.73
CA GLU A 3 -3.87 3.32 13.04
C GLU A 3 -5.39 3.16 13.01
N CYS A 4 -5.98 2.65 14.08
CA CYS A 4 -7.42 2.35 14.16
C CYS A 4 -7.93 2.64 15.57
N THR A 5 -7.77 3.89 15.99
CA THR A 5 -7.89 4.32 17.38
C THR A 5 -9.26 4.03 17.98
N ASN A 6 -10.35 4.41 17.30
CA ASN A 6 -11.70 4.26 17.83
C ASN A 6 -12.62 3.55 16.83
N ALA A 7 -13.63 2.88 17.36
CA ALA A 7 -14.62 2.14 16.58
C ALA A 7 -15.93 2.18 17.33
N PHE A 8 -17.07 2.25 16.64
CA PHE A 8 -18.35 2.05 17.29
C PHE A 8 -18.55 0.56 17.54
N VAL A 9 -18.77 0.16 18.79
CA VAL A 9 -18.97 -1.25 19.16
C VAL A 9 -20.23 -1.34 20.01
N GLU A 10 -21.26 -2.00 19.49
CA GLU A 10 -22.60 -2.05 20.11
C GLU A 10 -22.56 -2.47 21.59
N SER A 11 -21.74 -3.47 21.93
CA SER A 11 -21.62 -3.95 23.32
C SER A 11 -21.00 -2.94 24.29
N LEU A 12 -20.32 -1.90 23.78
CA LEU A 12 -19.67 -0.85 24.57
C LEU A 12 -20.39 0.49 24.48
N ASP A 13 -20.91 0.82 23.29
CA ASP A 13 -21.43 2.14 22.95
C ASP A 13 -22.98 2.15 22.79
N GLY A 14 -23.62 0.98 22.66
CA GLY A 14 -25.06 0.84 22.38
C GLY A 14 -26.01 1.28 23.50
N GLY A 15 -25.48 1.58 24.69
CA GLY A 15 -26.24 2.16 25.80
C GLY A 15 -26.50 3.67 25.67
N GLY A 16 -25.94 4.34 24.65
CA GLY A 16 -26.04 5.80 24.46
C GLY A 16 -26.68 6.21 23.13
N HIS A 17 -26.85 7.53 22.93
CA HIS A 17 -27.28 8.14 21.65
C HIS A 17 -26.13 8.30 20.65
N THR A 18 -25.13 7.43 20.70
CA THR A 18 -23.90 7.55 19.89
C THR A 18 -24.00 6.65 18.66
N SER A 19 -24.00 7.23 17.47
CA SER A 19 -24.00 6.49 16.20
C SER A 19 -22.58 6.22 15.69
N SER A 20 -22.47 5.30 14.72
CA SER A 20 -21.19 5.00 14.08
C SER A 20 -20.57 6.22 13.39
N GLU A 21 -21.41 7.08 12.81
CA GLU A 21 -21.04 8.32 12.13
C GLU A 21 -20.53 9.36 13.13
N GLN A 22 -21.14 9.44 14.32
CA GLN A 22 -20.68 10.34 15.38
C GLN A 22 -19.31 9.89 15.92
N VAL A 23 -19.09 8.59 16.10
CA VAL A 23 -17.77 8.06 16.47
C VAL A 23 -16.75 8.40 15.39
N GLU A 24 -17.06 8.21 14.11
CA GLU A 24 -16.17 8.53 13.00
C GLU A 24 -15.83 10.03 12.93
N ALA A 25 -16.83 10.90 13.03
CA ALA A 25 -16.63 12.35 13.03
C ALA A 25 -15.79 12.82 14.22
N ALA A 26 -16.08 12.34 15.43
CA ALA A 26 -15.31 12.68 16.61
C ALA A 26 -13.86 12.19 16.50
N THR A 27 -13.66 10.96 16.02
CA THR A 27 -12.32 10.38 15.84
C THR A 27 -11.49 11.17 14.83
N TYR A 28 -12.11 11.57 13.72
CA TYR A 28 -11.49 12.41 12.70
C TYR A 28 -11.05 13.78 13.24
N VAL A 29 -11.91 14.45 14.04
CA VAL A 29 -11.57 15.76 14.66
C VAL A 29 -10.34 15.67 15.57
N HIS A 30 -10.10 14.51 16.17
CA HIS A 30 -8.91 14.27 17.01
C HIS A 30 -7.68 13.82 16.20
N GLY A 31 -7.76 13.80 14.86
CA GLY A 31 -6.66 13.39 14.00
C GLY A 31 -6.43 11.88 13.97
N HIS A 32 -7.46 11.09 14.25
CA HIS A 32 -7.40 9.63 14.30
C HIS A 32 -8.34 8.97 13.27
N SER A 33 -8.18 7.66 13.12
CA SER A 33 -8.93 6.83 12.18
C SER A 33 -9.84 5.82 12.86
N THR A 34 -10.93 5.47 12.15
CA THR A 34 -11.83 4.36 12.51
C THR A 34 -11.58 3.14 11.62
N PRO A 35 -12.18 1.96 11.92
CA PRO A 35 -12.07 0.80 11.04
C PRO A 35 -12.60 1.06 9.64
N ARG A 36 -13.67 1.88 9.53
CA ARG A 36 -14.24 2.27 8.23
C ARG A 36 -13.26 3.12 7.43
N THR A 37 -12.63 4.10 8.07
CA THR A 37 -11.59 4.95 7.45
C THR A 37 -10.38 4.12 7.01
N ALA A 38 -9.86 3.26 7.89
CA ALA A 38 -8.73 2.39 7.60
C ALA A 38 -9.04 1.41 6.45
N GLY A 39 -10.25 0.84 6.42
CA GLY A 39 -10.70 -0.04 5.35
C GLY A 39 -10.82 0.68 4.01
N ARG A 40 -11.44 1.88 3.98
CA ARG A 40 -11.51 2.70 2.76
C ARG A 40 -10.12 3.04 2.22
N PHE A 41 -9.18 3.38 3.10
CA PHE A 41 -7.79 3.64 2.70
C PHE A 41 -7.14 2.38 2.12
N ALA A 42 -7.26 1.24 2.79
CA ALA A 42 -6.73 -0.05 2.35
C ALA A 42 -7.27 -0.48 0.99
N GLN A 43 -8.57 -0.26 0.75
CA GLN A 43 -9.20 -0.46 -0.55
C GLN A 43 -8.66 0.51 -1.60
N ALA A 44 -8.53 1.80 -1.29
CA ALA A 44 -8.04 2.78 -2.26
C ALA A 44 -6.62 2.46 -2.77
N ILE A 45 -5.75 1.92 -1.89
CA ILE A 45 -4.39 1.54 -2.27
C ILE A 45 -4.25 0.09 -2.72
N GLN A 46 -5.34 -0.69 -2.69
CA GLN A 46 -5.36 -2.12 -3.02
C GLN A 46 -4.25 -2.89 -2.27
N CYS A 47 -4.10 -2.64 -0.97
CA CYS A 47 -3.07 -3.34 -0.20
C CYS A 47 -3.36 -4.84 -0.16
N ARG A 48 -2.32 -5.67 0.02
CA ARG A 48 -2.47 -7.13 0.14
C ARG A 48 -2.66 -7.59 1.60
N HIS A 49 -2.15 -6.78 2.53
CA HIS A 49 -2.19 -7.07 3.96
C HIS A 49 -2.34 -5.77 4.77
N LEU A 50 -3.46 -5.64 5.47
CA LEU A 50 -3.77 -4.57 6.39
C LEU A 50 -3.57 -5.04 7.84
N ILE A 51 -2.68 -4.35 8.55
CA ILE A 51 -2.45 -4.57 9.98
C ILE A 51 -2.93 -3.30 10.70
N LEU A 52 -3.96 -3.45 11.54
CA LEU A 52 -4.56 -2.39 12.34
C LEU A 52 -3.81 -2.28 13.68
N THR A 53 -3.51 -1.07 14.13
CA THR A 53 -2.77 -0.82 15.39
C THR A 53 -3.22 0.50 16.04
N HIS A 54 -2.53 0.91 17.12
CA HIS A 54 -2.79 2.17 17.83
C HIS A 54 -4.24 2.26 18.30
N PHE A 55 -4.70 1.21 18.99
CA PHE A 55 -6.04 1.10 19.52
C PHE A 55 -6.24 2.00 20.74
N SER A 56 -7.46 2.51 20.93
CA SER A 56 -7.85 3.22 22.16
C SER A 56 -7.64 2.32 23.37
N ARG A 57 -7.15 2.91 24.47
CA ARG A 57 -6.92 2.23 25.76
C ARG A 57 -8.15 1.53 26.33
N ARG A 58 -9.35 1.87 25.83
CA ARG A 58 -10.60 1.19 26.21
C ARG A 58 -10.66 -0.26 25.71
N TYR A 59 -9.88 -0.60 24.70
CA TYR A 59 -9.72 -1.95 24.18
C TYR A 59 -8.47 -2.57 24.82
N LYS A 60 -8.68 -3.41 25.83
CA LYS A 60 -7.59 -4.07 26.54
C LYS A 60 -6.94 -5.15 25.68
N ASP A 61 -5.62 -5.22 25.77
CA ASP A 61 -4.81 -6.25 25.12
C ASP A 61 -4.45 -7.40 26.08
N ASP A 62 -5.46 -7.91 26.80
CA ASP A 62 -5.34 -9.03 27.75
C ASP A 62 -6.16 -10.26 27.31
N GLY A 63 -6.60 -10.26 26.05
CA GLY A 63 -7.49 -11.27 25.47
C GLY A 63 -8.95 -11.15 25.91
N SER A 64 -9.30 -10.28 26.87
CA SER A 64 -10.70 -10.11 27.29
C SER A 64 -11.57 -9.41 26.25
N MET A 65 -10.94 -8.79 25.25
CA MET A 65 -11.59 -7.95 24.23
C MET A 65 -11.50 -8.55 22.82
N GLU A 66 -11.19 -9.85 22.67
CA GLU A 66 -11.19 -10.52 21.36
C GLU A 66 -12.49 -10.31 20.56
N PRO A 67 -13.71 -10.38 21.14
CA PRO A 67 -14.93 -10.09 20.39
C PRO A 67 -15.02 -8.64 19.86
N VAL A 68 -14.37 -7.70 20.57
CA VAL A 68 -14.28 -6.29 20.16
C VAL A 68 -13.30 -6.16 19.00
N MET A 69 -12.13 -6.79 19.09
CA MET A 69 -11.13 -6.81 18.00
C MET A 69 -11.69 -7.48 16.74
N ASP A 70 -12.44 -8.57 16.89
CA ASP A 70 -13.19 -9.21 15.81
C ASP A 70 -14.20 -8.27 15.15
N THR A 71 -14.89 -7.46 15.95
CA THR A 71 -15.84 -6.46 15.44
C THR A 71 -15.13 -5.34 14.69
N ILE A 72 -14.01 -4.84 15.21
CA ILE A 72 -13.14 -3.86 14.54
C ILE A 72 -12.66 -4.41 13.19
N ARG A 73 -12.14 -5.65 13.17
CA ARG A 73 -11.70 -6.31 11.94
C ARG A 73 -12.83 -6.41 10.91
N ARG A 74 -14.03 -6.83 11.34
CA ARG A 74 -15.21 -6.95 10.45
C ARG A 74 -15.67 -5.62 9.89
N GLN A 75 -15.69 -4.55 10.68
CA GLN A 75 -16.04 -3.22 10.19
C GLN A 75 -15.06 -2.71 9.12
N CYS A 76 -13.79 -3.04 9.28
CA CYS A 76 -12.78 -2.77 8.27
C CYS A 76 -13.03 -3.59 7.00
N GLY A 77 -13.28 -4.90 7.15
CA GLY A 77 -13.60 -5.82 6.06
C GLY A 77 -14.87 -5.46 5.27
N ALA A 78 -15.78 -4.69 5.86
CA ALA A 78 -16.95 -4.17 5.16
C ALA A 78 -16.61 -3.06 4.14
N GLN A 79 -15.39 -2.53 4.14
CA GLN A 79 -14.91 -1.51 3.20
C GLN A 79 -13.74 -2.01 2.32
N TYR A 80 -13.11 -3.12 2.70
CA TYR A 80 -11.92 -3.67 2.08
C TYR A 80 -12.04 -5.19 2.03
N ASP A 81 -12.16 -5.74 0.83
CA ASP A 81 -12.42 -7.16 0.58
C ASP A 81 -11.24 -7.89 -0.11
N ALA A 82 -10.22 -7.15 -0.53
CA ALA A 82 -9.17 -7.67 -1.41
C ALA A 82 -8.02 -8.40 -0.69
N GLY A 83 -7.86 -8.27 0.63
CA GLY A 83 -6.71 -8.89 1.31
C GLY A 83 -6.87 -9.12 2.80
N LYS A 84 -5.75 -9.53 3.42
CA LYS A 84 -5.73 -9.99 4.82
C LYS A 84 -5.88 -8.81 5.77
N ILE A 85 -6.65 -8.98 6.84
CA ILE A 85 -6.81 -7.98 7.91
C ILE A 85 -6.43 -8.61 9.25
N GLU A 86 -5.50 -8.00 9.97
CA GLU A 86 -5.07 -8.39 11.32
C GLU A 86 -5.18 -7.21 12.28
N CYS A 87 -5.51 -7.47 13.54
CA CYS A 87 -5.40 -6.48 14.62
C CYS A 87 -4.12 -6.81 15.39
N ALA A 88 -3.21 -5.84 15.47
CA ALA A 88 -1.91 -6.06 16.10
C ALA A 88 -2.02 -6.03 17.63
N HIS A 89 -1.26 -6.91 18.28
CA HIS A 89 -1.05 -6.91 19.73
C HIS A 89 0.29 -6.25 20.09
N ASP A 90 0.41 -5.82 21.35
CA ASP A 90 1.66 -5.27 21.85
C ASP A 90 2.78 -6.30 21.74
N LEU A 91 3.94 -5.85 21.21
CA LEU A 91 5.12 -6.68 20.96
C LEU A 91 4.93 -7.81 19.93
N GLU A 92 3.83 -7.80 19.17
CA GLU A 92 3.60 -8.79 18.12
C GLU A 92 4.63 -8.68 16.98
N VAL A 93 5.13 -9.83 16.53
CA VAL A 93 6.04 -9.92 15.38
C VAL A 93 5.27 -10.49 14.19
N VAL A 94 4.89 -9.60 13.26
CA VAL A 94 4.24 -10.00 12.01
C VAL A 94 5.28 -10.25 10.91
N THR A 95 5.37 -11.48 10.42
CA THR A 95 6.26 -11.82 9.29
C THR A 95 5.56 -11.57 7.95
N VAL A 96 6.01 -10.57 7.21
CA VAL A 96 5.53 -10.31 5.85
C VAL A 96 6.37 -11.12 4.86
N LYS A 97 5.78 -12.16 4.29
CA LYS A 97 6.44 -12.95 3.24
C LYS A 97 6.41 -12.19 1.92
N ILE A 98 7.57 -12.01 1.29
CA ILE A 98 7.65 -11.49 -0.08
C ILE A 98 7.15 -12.58 -1.05
N PRO A 99 6.05 -12.33 -1.78
CA PRO A 99 5.52 -13.25 -2.79
C PRO A 99 6.58 -13.57 -3.84
N LYS A 100 6.58 -14.79 -4.38
CA LYS A 100 7.65 -15.24 -5.28
C LYS A 100 7.78 -14.35 -6.52
N GLU A 101 6.65 -13.89 -7.04
CA GLU A 101 6.53 -12.99 -8.16
C GLU A 101 7.06 -11.57 -7.89
N ASP A 102 7.07 -11.14 -6.62
CA ASP A 102 7.60 -9.84 -6.20
C ASP A 102 9.07 -9.94 -5.75
N ARG A 103 9.62 -11.15 -5.66
CA ARG A 103 11.05 -11.33 -5.38
C ARG A 103 11.82 -10.87 -6.61
N TYR A 104 12.62 -9.83 -6.46
CA TYR A 104 13.68 -9.53 -7.41
C TYR A 104 14.98 -10.18 -6.93
N THR A 105 15.80 -10.63 -7.87
CA THR A 105 17.21 -10.89 -7.60
C THR A 105 18.02 -9.66 -7.99
N ASP A 106 19.16 -9.42 -7.33
CA ASP A 106 20.08 -8.34 -7.71
C ASP A 106 20.49 -8.45 -9.19
N ALA A 107 20.54 -9.68 -9.73
CA ALA A 107 20.78 -9.94 -11.15
C ALA A 107 19.63 -9.47 -12.05
N ASP A 108 18.37 -9.73 -11.68
CA ASP A 108 17.20 -9.27 -12.45
C ASP A 108 17.08 -7.74 -12.42
N GLN A 109 17.39 -7.13 -11.28
CA GLN A 109 17.39 -5.68 -11.16
C GLN A 109 18.52 -5.06 -11.98
N ALA A 110 19.74 -5.61 -11.88
CA ALA A 110 20.87 -5.17 -12.70
C ALA A 110 20.60 -5.32 -14.21
N TYR A 111 19.91 -6.38 -14.62
CA TYR A 111 19.50 -6.56 -16.01
C TYR A 111 18.50 -5.48 -16.45
N LYS A 112 17.47 -5.20 -15.63
CA LYS A 112 16.49 -4.15 -15.93
C LYS A 112 17.16 -2.78 -16.03
N ASP A 113 18.01 -2.44 -15.07
CA ASP A 113 18.72 -1.16 -15.04
C ASP A 113 19.64 -1.02 -16.27
N ALA A 114 20.35 -2.10 -16.65
CA ALA A 114 21.19 -2.11 -17.84
C ALA A 114 20.37 -1.98 -19.13
N ALA A 115 19.21 -2.63 -19.21
CA ALA A 115 18.30 -2.53 -20.35
C ALA A 115 17.74 -1.10 -20.48
N THR A 116 17.27 -0.51 -19.38
CA THR A 116 16.79 0.87 -19.37
C THR A 116 17.90 1.86 -19.76
N ALA A 117 19.11 1.72 -19.20
CA ALA A 117 20.23 2.57 -19.57
C ALA A 117 20.63 2.43 -21.05
N ALA A 118 20.54 1.21 -21.62
CA ALA A 118 20.79 0.98 -23.03
C ALA A 118 19.72 1.65 -23.92
N ASP A 119 18.45 1.56 -23.54
CA ASP A 119 17.35 2.21 -24.25
C ASP A 119 17.47 3.75 -24.19
N GLU A 120 17.82 4.32 -23.04
CA GLU A 120 18.09 5.76 -22.89
C GLU A 120 19.28 6.22 -23.73
N ALA A 121 20.38 5.45 -23.73
CA ALA A 121 21.55 5.74 -24.56
C ALA A 121 21.21 5.68 -26.05
N LYS A 122 20.40 4.71 -26.47
CA LYS A 122 19.90 4.60 -27.85
C LYS A 122 19.06 5.82 -28.20
N ALA A 123 18.12 6.21 -27.35
CA ALA A 123 17.26 7.38 -27.57
C ALA A 123 18.09 8.68 -27.72
N HIS A 124 19.10 8.88 -26.87
CA HIS A 124 20.02 10.01 -27.01
C HIS A 124 20.81 9.98 -28.31
N ALA A 125 21.33 8.82 -28.71
CA ALA A 125 22.04 8.68 -29.97
C ALA A 125 21.13 8.98 -31.16
N GLN A 126 19.90 8.45 -31.18
CA GLN A 126 18.91 8.73 -32.21
C GLN A 126 18.63 10.23 -32.31
N ALA A 127 18.33 10.89 -31.19
CA ALA A 127 18.08 12.33 -31.15
C ALA A 127 19.26 13.14 -31.70
N PHE A 128 20.49 12.81 -31.28
CA PHE A 128 21.70 13.47 -31.76
C PHE A 128 21.88 13.31 -33.27
N PHE A 129 21.83 12.09 -33.80
CA PHE A 129 22.09 11.86 -35.23
C PHE A 129 20.96 12.36 -36.14
N HIS A 130 19.70 12.32 -35.69
CA HIS A 130 18.61 12.95 -36.42
C HIS A 130 18.74 14.48 -36.49
N ALA A 131 19.29 15.11 -35.45
CA ALA A 131 19.60 16.53 -35.48
C ALA A 131 20.83 16.88 -36.35
N HIS A 132 21.65 15.89 -36.73
CA HIS A 132 22.88 16.07 -37.50
C HIS A 132 22.88 15.21 -38.78
N GLU A 133 22.00 15.54 -39.71
CA GLU A 133 21.74 14.75 -40.93
C GLU A 133 23.00 14.45 -41.77
N SER A 134 23.95 15.39 -41.86
CA SER A 134 25.21 15.20 -42.58
C SER A 134 26.08 14.09 -41.98
N LEU A 135 26.10 13.97 -40.65
CA LEU A 135 26.80 12.90 -39.93
C LEU A 135 26.04 11.58 -40.06
N LEU A 136 24.71 11.61 -40.00
CA LEU A 136 23.87 10.42 -40.19
C LEU A 136 24.07 9.79 -41.58
N LEU A 137 24.20 10.59 -42.63
CA LEU A 137 24.42 10.10 -44.01
C LEU A 137 25.81 9.48 -44.22
N GLN A 138 26.81 9.89 -43.43
CA GLN A 138 28.16 9.32 -43.44
C GLN A 138 28.22 7.94 -42.75
N LEU A 139 27.22 7.59 -41.94
CA LEU A 139 27.17 6.29 -41.29
C LEU A 139 26.89 5.15 -42.28
N SER A 140 27.43 3.98 -41.97
CA SER A 140 27.14 2.74 -42.70
C SER A 140 25.63 2.44 -42.71
N ARG A 141 25.15 1.73 -43.72
CA ARG A 141 23.74 1.26 -43.77
C ARG A 141 23.33 0.47 -42.52
N ARG A 142 24.25 -0.33 -41.97
CA ARG A 142 24.00 -1.11 -40.75
C ARG A 142 23.83 -0.21 -39.53
N SER A 143 24.67 0.81 -39.40
CA SER A 143 24.63 1.76 -38.29
C SER A 143 23.38 2.64 -38.33
N ARG A 144 22.96 3.07 -39.52
CA ARG A 144 21.70 3.82 -39.69
C ARG A 144 20.47 3.01 -39.27
N ARG A 145 20.39 1.74 -39.66
CA ARG A 145 19.31 0.82 -39.22
C ARG A 145 19.22 0.62 -37.71
N LEU A 146 20.29 0.87 -36.95
CA LEU A 146 20.26 0.78 -35.49
C LEU A 146 19.71 2.06 -34.84
N LEU A 147 19.64 3.15 -35.61
CA LEU A 147 19.11 4.45 -35.19
C LEU A 147 17.69 4.70 -35.73
N GLU A 148 17.20 3.87 -36.64
CA GLU A 148 15.77 3.76 -37.03
C GLU A 148 14.97 2.99 -35.96
#